data_AF-A0A8C2BGJ2-F1
#
_entry.id   AF-A0A8C2BGJ2-F1
#
_cell.length_a   1.000
_cell.length_b   1.000
_cell.length_c   1.000
_cell.angle_alpha   90.00
_cell.angle_beta   90.00
_cell.angle_gamma   90.00
#
_symmetry.space_group_name_H-M   'P 1'
#
loop_
_entity.id
_entity.type
_entity.pdbx_description
1 polymer ?
#
loop_
_entity_poly.entity_id
_entity_poly.type
_entity_poly.pdbx_seq_one_letter_code
_entity_poly.pdbx_strand_id
1 'polypeptide(L)'
;MVSLRCHRSKYIWATLGVLALLWLYIFPVYRIPSDKEMVDEVLRQGQTWSRNQTGVDLYRKLLTECCDPKRMFAVTKENSPIGKVLWYDGEIYHYHTVTNETYPIFVQDTPLQLPLKKCSVVGNGGVLKHSGCGKEIDQAEFIMRCNLPPLSKEYTTDVGTRTHLVSANPSIIEKNFQNLLWSRKSFVESMKAYGSSYIYIPAFSMKPGTEPSLRAYHALADFASNQTVLFANPDFLKNVGQFWKNHGVHGKRLSTGLFLVSLALGLCEEVTAYGFWPFSVGLDERPVSHHYYDNILPSSRFHAMPEEFLQLWHLHKSGTLRMRVGDCAKKGQKPKKEK
;
A
#
# COMPACT_ATOMS: atom_id res chain seq x y z
N MET A 1 -3.44 49.58 -56.74
CA MET A 1 -3.50 48.13 -56.44
C MET A 1 -3.80 47.96 -54.96
N VAL A 2 -4.96 47.40 -54.64
CA VAL A 2 -5.56 47.37 -53.29
C VAL A 2 -4.81 46.39 -52.38
N SER A 3 -4.37 46.87 -51.22
CA SER A 3 -3.83 46.04 -50.14
C SER A 3 -5.00 45.41 -49.38
N LEU A 4 -5.28 44.12 -49.63
CA LEU A 4 -6.20 43.33 -48.81
C LEU A 4 -5.54 43.05 -47.44
N ARG A 5 -5.82 43.90 -46.46
CA ARG A 5 -5.56 43.60 -45.06
C ARG A 5 -6.38 42.38 -44.64
N CYS A 6 -5.68 41.32 -44.25
CA CYS A 6 -6.22 40.04 -43.80
C CYS A 6 -7.04 40.21 -42.50
N HIS A 7 -8.34 40.49 -42.64
CA HIS A 7 -9.27 40.68 -41.52
C HIS A 7 -9.79 39.34 -40.92
N ARG A 8 -9.39 38.19 -41.47
CA ARG A 8 -9.87 36.85 -41.07
C ARG A 8 -9.17 36.24 -39.85
N SER A 9 -8.02 36.78 -39.41
CA SER A 9 -7.24 36.17 -38.31
C SER A 9 -7.91 36.35 -36.94
N LYS A 10 -8.40 37.55 -36.60
CA LYS A 10 -8.93 37.84 -35.25
C LYS A 10 -10.12 36.98 -34.82
N TYR A 11 -11.00 36.61 -35.76
CA TYR A 11 -12.17 35.79 -35.45
C TYR A 11 -11.80 34.32 -35.19
N ILE A 12 -10.74 33.81 -35.80
CA ILE A 12 -10.26 32.44 -35.61
C ILE A 12 -9.61 32.28 -34.22
N TRP A 13 -8.83 33.27 -33.77
CA TRP A 13 -8.25 33.26 -32.42
C TRP A 13 -9.31 33.42 -31.33
N ALA A 14 -10.35 34.23 -31.58
CA ALA A 14 -11.47 34.37 -30.66
C ALA A 14 -12.31 33.09 -30.56
N THR A 15 -12.60 32.41 -31.68
CA THR A 15 -13.34 31.14 -31.66
C THR A 15 -12.54 30.00 -31.04
N LEU A 16 -11.22 29.93 -31.30
CA LEU A 16 -10.33 28.97 -30.63
C LEU A 16 -10.24 29.24 -29.11
N GLY A 17 -10.21 30.51 -28.69
CA GLY A 17 -10.22 30.89 -27.28
C GLY A 17 -11.53 30.51 -26.56
N VAL A 18 -12.68 30.74 -27.20
CA VAL A 18 -13.99 30.34 -26.68
C VAL A 18 -14.13 28.81 -26.62
N LEU A 19 -13.65 28.09 -27.64
CA LEU A 19 -13.64 26.62 -27.63
C LEU A 19 -12.73 26.05 -26.55
N ALA A 20 -11.56 26.66 -26.28
CA ALA A 20 -10.67 26.25 -25.20
C ALA A 20 -11.28 26.52 -23.80
N LEU A 21 -11.94 27.67 -23.62
CA LEU A 21 -12.66 27.98 -22.38
C LEU A 21 -13.87 27.08 -22.16
N LEU A 22 -14.63 26.78 -23.22
CA LEU A 22 -15.69 25.79 -23.19
C LEU A 22 -15.13 24.38 -22.91
N TRP A 23 -13.97 24.04 -23.45
CA TRP A 23 -13.31 22.76 -23.17
C TRP A 23 -12.90 22.65 -21.70
N LEU A 24 -12.36 23.71 -21.09
CA LEU A 24 -12.03 23.78 -19.66
C LEU A 24 -13.27 23.83 -18.75
N TYR A 25 -14.40 24.32 -19.25
CA TYR A 25 -15.67 24.40 -18.50
C TYR A 25 -16.49 23.10 -18.59
N ILE A 26 -16.49 22.45 -19.75
CA ILE A 26 -17.20 21.20 -20.04
C ILE A 26 -16.42 20.00 -19.49
N PHE A 27 -15.09 20.02 -19.60
CA PHE A 27 -14.21 19.06 -18.96
C PHE A 27 -13.52 19.77 -17.80
N PRO A 28 -14.07 19.70 -16.57
CA PRO A 28 -13.28 20.08 -15.41
C PRO A 28 -12.00 19.28 -15.49
N VAL A 29 -10.87 19.97 -15.72
CA VAL A 29 -9.55 19.35 -15.66
C VAL A 29 -9.53 18.63 -14.33
N TYR A 30 -9.38 17.31 -14.36
CA TYR A 30 -9.26 16.51 -13.14
C TYR A 30 -8.15 17.13 -12.30
N ARG A 31 -8.56 17.88 -11.28
CA ARG A 31 -7.66 18.59 -10.38
C ARG A 31 -7.59 17.77 -9.12
N ILE A 32 -6.41 17.25 -8.84
CA ILE A 32 -6.09 16.66 -7.56
C ILE A 32 -6.19 17.79 -6.52
N PRO A 33 -7.00 17.64 -5.46
CA PRO A 33 -7.02 18.58 -4.35
C PRO A 33 -5.60 18.80 -3.80
N SER A 34 -5.31 19.98 -3.30
CA SER A 34 -4.05 20.23 -2.58
C SER A 34 -4.00 19.45 -1.27
N ASP A 35 -2.80 19.22 -0.75
CA ASP A 35 -2.58 18.58 0.56
C ASP A 35 -3.43 19.26 1.64
N LYS A 36 -3.47 20.60 1.65
CA LYS A 36 -4.31 21.37 2.59
C LYS A 36 -5.81 21.06 2.44
N GLU A 37 -6.32 21.07 1.21
CA GLU A 37 -7.74 20.74 0.95
C GLU A 37 -8.10 19.32 1.42
N MET A 38 -7.18 18.36 1.29
CA MET A 38 -7.38 16.99 1.78
C MET A 38 -7.35 16.90 3.31
N VAL A 39 -6.40 17.58 3.96
CA VAL A 39 -6.30 17.64 5.43
C VAL A 39 -7.56 18.27 6.03
N ASP A 40 -8.01 19.40 5.47
CA ASP A 40 -9.21 20.11 5.91
C ASP A 40 -10.47 19.23 5.78
N GLU A 41 -10.58 18.45 4.70
CA GLU A 41 -11.68 17.50 4.53
C GLU A 41 -11.67 16.38 5.59
N VAL A 42 -10.49 15.87 5.93
CA VAL A 42 -10.35 14.84 6.98
C VAL A 42 -10.76 15.38 8.33
N LEU A 43 -10.35 16.60 8.66
CA LEU A 43 -10.76 17.30 9.88
C LEU A 43 -12.27 17.53 9.93
N ARG A 44 -12.88 17.91 8.80
CA ARG A 44 -14.31 18.16 8.69
C ARG A 44 -15.17 16.90 8.84
N GLN A 45 -14.74 15.77 8.28
CA GLN A 45 -15.47 14.50 8.42
C GLN A 45 -15.44 13.98 9.88
N GLY A 46 -14.31 14.19 10.57
CA GLY A 46 -14.10 13.67 11.92
C GLY A 46 -13.91 12.15 11.95
N GLN A 47 -14.12 11.53 13.12
CA GLN A 47 -13.86 10.09 13.34
C GLN A 47 -15.09 9.19 13.18
N THR A 48 -16.27 9.74 12.87
CA THR A 48 -17.50 8.96 12.75
C THR A 48 -17.45 8.12 11.48
N TRP A 49 -17.61 6.82 11.64
CA TRP A 49 -17.62 5.86 10.53
C TRP A 49 -18.62 4.75 10.80
N SER A 50 -19.38 4.39 9.78
CA SER A 50 -20.33 3.27 9.80
C SER A 50 -20.03 2.33 8.64
N ARG A 51 -19.98 1.03 8.93
CA ARG A 51 -19.75 -0.01 7.93
C ARG A 51 -20.89 -0.04 6.91
N ASN A 52 -20.54 -0.06 5.63
CA ASN A 52 -21.46 -0.29 4.52
C ASN A 52 -21.18 -1.67 3.92
N GLN A 53 -21.98 -2.66 4.33
CA GLN A 53 -21.79 -4.04 3.91
C GLN A 53 -21.89 -4.22 2.39
N THR A 54 -22.84 -3.56 1.74
CA THR A 54 -23.01 -3.61 0.28
C THR A 54 -21.78 -3.07 -0.45
N GLY A 55 -21.17 -1.99 0.06
CA GLY A 55 -19.94 -1.43 -0.49
C GLY A 55 -18.74 -2.36 -0.33
N VAL A 56 -18.63 -3.03 0.82
CA VAL A 56 -17.62 -4.07 1.08
C VAL A 56 -17.76 -5.23 0.11
N ASP A 57 -18.97 -5.76 -0.07
CA ASP A 57 -19.22 -6.91 -0.94
C ASP A 57 -18.99 -6.58 -2.41
N LEU A 58 -19.35 -5.37 -2.84
CA LEU A 58 -19.05 -4.87 -4.18
C LEU A 58 -17.54 -4.81 -4.44
N TYR A 59 -16.76 -4.19 -3.55
CA TYR A 59 -15.31 -4.09 -3.75
C TYR A 59 -14.62 -5.46 -3.66
N ARG A 60 -15.08 -6.36 -2.79
CA ARG A 60 -14.57 -7.74 -2.75
C ARG A 60 -14.82 -8.46 -4.07
N LYS A 61 -16.02 -8.32 -4.64
CA LYS A 61 -16.36 -8.87 -5.95
C LYS A 61 -15.46 -8.30 -7.05
N LEU A 62 -15.32 -6.98 -7.14
CA LEU A 62 -14.48 -6.32 -8.14
C LEU A 62 -13.01 -6.77 -8.05
N LEU A 63 -12.47 -6.88 -6.84
CA LEU A 63 -11.10 -7.36 -6.62
C LEU A 63 -10.95 -8.84 -6.96
N THR A 64 -11.95 -9.66 -6.67
CA THR A 64 -11.97 -11.08 -7.04
C THR A 64 -11.96 -11.23 -8.57
N GLU A 65 -12.79 -10.46 -9.28
CA GLU A 65 -12.90 -10.51 -10.74
C GLU A 65 -11.64 -10.00 -11.45
N CYS A 66 -11.02 -8.92 -10.96
CA CYS A 66 -9.82 -8.38 -11.61
C CYS A 66 -8.57 -9.22 -11.35
N CYS A 67 -8.47 -9.77 -10.14
CA CYS A 67 -7.18 -10.06 -9.56
C CYS A 67 -7.14 -11.38 -8.76
N ASP A 68 -8.28 -11.94 -8.38
CA ASP A 68 -8.42 -13.15 -7.54
C ASP A 68 -7.40 -13.22 -6.37
N PRO A 69 -7.51 -12.33 -5.36
CA PRO A 69 -6.56 -12.26 -4.25
C PRO A 69 -6.40 -13.58 -3.50
N LYS A 70 -7.44 -14.42 -3.48
CA LYS A 70 -7.44 -15.72 -2.79
C LYS A 70 -6.45 -16.71 -3.42
N ARG A 71 -6.29 -16.70 -4.74
CA ARG A 71 -5.41 -17.65 -5.45
C ARG A 71 -4.12 -17.03 -5.95
N MET A 72 -4.16 -15.74 -6.23
CA MET A 72 -3.11 -15.07 -6.98
C MET A 72 -2.23 -14.17 -6.14
N PHE A 73 -2.51 -13.90 -4.85
CA PHE A 73 -1.65 -12.95 -4.13
C PHE A 73 -0.19 -13.41 -3.98
N ALA A 74 0.05 -14.71 -3.84
CA ALA A 74 1.38 -15.29 -3.77
C ALA A 74 1.65 -16.22 -4.94
N VAL A 75 2.91 -16.38 -5.31
CA VAL A 75 3.40 -17.46 -6.17
C VAL A 75 3.31 -18.77 -5.37
N THR A 76 2.59 -19.74 -5.91
CA THR A 76 2.42 -21.06 -5.31
C THR A 76 2.79 -22.14 -6.33
N LYS A 77 3.02 -23.36 -5.84
CA LYS A 77 3.25 -24.51 -6.72
C LYS A 77 2.05 -24.81 -7.62
N GLU A 78 0.84 -24.57 -7.14
CA GLU A 78 -0.40 -24.72 -7.93
C GLU A 78 -0.53 -23.70 -9.06
N ASN A 79 -0.26 -22.42 -8.77
CA ASN A 79 -0.44 -21.36 -9.76
C ASN A 79 0.80 -21.11 -10.62
N SER A 80 1.95 -21.68 -10.25
CA SER A 80 3.26 -21.47 -10.89
C SER A 80 4.07 -22.76 -11.02
N PRO A 81 3.61 -23.73 -11.86
CA PRO A 81 4.35 -24.96 -12.12
C PRO A 81 5.67 -24.70 -12.84
N ILE A 82 6.58 -25.69 -12.80
CA ILE A 82 7.86 -25.65 -13.52
C ILE A 82 7.62 -25.34 -15.01
N GLY A 83 8.43 -24.44 -15.56
CA GLY A 83 8.32 -23.95 -16.94
C GLY A 83 7.37 -22.76 -17.12
N LYS A 84 6.55 -22.41 -16.12
CA LYS A 84 5.74 -21.19 -16.19
C LYS A 84 6.62 -19.94 -16.23
N VAL A 85 6.25 -18.99 -17.08
CA VAL A 85 6.89 -17.68 -17.20
C VAL A 85 6.18 -16.68 -16.29
N LEU A 86 6.92 -16.11 -15.34
CA LEU A 86 6.50 -15.02 -14.46
C LEU A 86 6.98 -13.70 -15.06
N TRP A 87 6.08 -12.99 -15.76
CA TRP A 87 6.39 -11.68 -16.34
C TRP A 87 6.47 -10.62 -15.26
N TYR A 88 7.53 -9.82 -15.26
CA TYR A 88 7.72 -8.79 -14.24
C TYR A 88 6.73 -7.65 -14.45
N ASP A 89 5.96 -7.29 -13.42
CA ASP A 89 4.98 -6.20 -13.52
C ASP A 89 5.62 -4.81 -13.67
N GLY A 90 6.86 -4.68 -13.19
CA GLY A 90 7.61 -3.42 -13.16
C GLY A 90 8.53 -3.13 -14.33
N GLU A 91 8.83 -4.12 -15.15
CA GLU A 91 9.81 -4.05 -16.23
C GLU A 91 9.30 -4.78 -17.45
N ILE A 92 9.13 -4.03 -18.54
CA ILE A 92 8.66 -4.58 -19.81
C ILE A 92 9.73 -5.55 -20.34
N TYR A 93 9.28 -6.66 -20.95
CA TYR A 93 10.10 -7.70 -21.58
C TYR A 93 11.03 -8.49 -20.65
N HIS A 94 10.91 -8.32 -19.34
CA HIS A 94 11.65 -9.11 -18.36
C HIS A 94 10.73 -10.12 -17.69
N TYR A 95 11.27 -11.31 -17.46
CA TYR A 95 10.54 -12.42 -16.86
C TYR A 95 11.48 -13.37 -16.11
N HIS A 96 10.89 -14.20 -15.26
CA HIS A 96 11.54 -15.35 -14.64
C HIS A 96 10.79 -16.62 -15.04
N THR A 97 11.49 -17.60 -15.61
CA THR A 97 10.92 -18.93 -15.81
C THR A 97 11.09 -19.73 -14.53
N VAL A 98 10.00 -20.33 -14.03
CA VAL A 98 10.05 -21.22 -12.87
C VAL A 98 10.88 -22.46 -13.21
N THR A 99 11.96 -22.70 -12.46
CA THR A 99 12.90 -23.79 -12.69
C THR A 99 12.83 -24.83 -11.56
N ASN A 100 13.61 -25.91 -11.67
CA ASN A 100 13.73 -26.90 -10.60
C ASN A 100 14.38 -26.34 -9.33
N GLU A 101 15.09 -25.21 -9.44
CA GLU A 101 15.71 -24.52 -8.31
C GLU A 101 14.73 -23.57 -7.62
N THR A 102 13.85 -22.89 -8.36
CA THR A 102 12.89 -21.93 -7.78
C THR A 102 11.53 -22.53 -7.45
N TYR A 103 11.14 -23.64 -8.07
CA TYR A 103 9.90 -24.32 -7.72
C TYR A 103 9.84 -24.84 -6.26
N PRO A 104 10.91 -25.44 -5.70
CA PRO A 104 10.87 -25.98 -4.34
C PRO A 104 10.64 -24.93 -3.25
N ILE A 105 11.06 -23.68 -3.49
CA ILE A 105 10.97 -22.58 -2.51
C ILE A 105 9.58 -21.95 -2.43
N PHE A 106 8.68 -22.28 -3.37
CA PHE A 106 7.30 -21.82 -3.34
C PHE A 106 6.45 -22.65 -2.37
N VAL A 107 5.47 -22.00 -1.73
CA VAL A 107 4.46 -22.68 -0.93
C VAL A 107 3.54 -23.52 -1.83
N GLN A 108 2.91 -24.56 -1.27
CA GLN A 108 2.02 -25.43 -2.05
C GLN A 108 0.81 -24.65 -2.57
N ASP A 109 0.07 -24.05 -1.66
CA ASP A 109 -1.12 -23.25 -1.91
C ASP A 109 -1.08 -21.96 -1.05
N THR A 110 -2.19 -21.22 -1.05
CA THR A 110 -2.34 -20.03 -0.19
C THR A 110 -2.41 -20.47 1.27
N PRO A 111 -1.44 -20.08 2.12
CA PRO A 111 -1.36 -20.59 3.50
C PRO A 111 -2.27 -19.82 4.47
N LEU A 112 -3.39 -19.27 3.99
CA LEU A 112 -4.31 -18.47 4.78
C LEU A 112 -5.62 -19.23 5.00
N GLN A 113 -6.05 -19.33 6.26
CA GLN A 113 -7.36 -19.86 6.60
C GLN A 113 -8.40 -18.75 6.38
N LEU A 114 -9.15 -18.85 5.28
CA LEU A 114 -10.15 -17.87 4.88
C LEU A 114 -11.57 -18.31 5.29
N PRO A 115 -12.51 -17.37 5.56
CA PRO A 115 -12.35 -15.91 5.50
C PRO A 115 -11.64 -15.33 6.73
N LEU A 116 -10.86 -14.26 6.52
CA LEU A 116 -10.31 -13.48 7.63
C LEU A 116 -11.39 -12.51 8.14
N LYS A 117 -11.60 -12.40 9.45
CA LYS A 117 -12.64 -11.49 9.95
C LYS A 117 -12.17 -10.03 9.94
N LYS A 118 -11.41 -9.64 10.97
CA LYS A 118 -10.94 -8.27 11.15
C LYS A 118 -9.47 -8.15 10.82
N CYS A 119 -9.16 -7.30 9.85
CA CYS A 119 -7.80 -7.06 9.39
C CYS A 119 -7.35 -5.62 9.68
N SER A 120 -6.14 -5.49 10.21
CA SER A 120 -5.43 -4.22 10.30
C SER A 120 -4.35 -4.15 9.22
N VAL A 121 -4.39 -3.11 8.38
CA VAL A 121 -3.31 -2.80 7.45
C VAL A 121 -2.58 -1.58 7.98
N VAL A 122 -1.30 -1.75 8.31
CA VAL A 122 -0.47 -0.72 8.95
C VAL A 122 0.55 -0.21 7.95
N GLY A 123 0.30 0.99 7.44
CA GLY A 123 1.28 1.80 6.72
C GLY A 123 2.31 2.41 7.68
N ASN A 124 3.28 3.11 7.12
CA ASN A 124 4.42 3.61 7.89
C ASN A 124 4.34 5.11 8.19
N GLY A 125 3.26 5.79 7.83
CA GLY A 125 3.14 7.25 7.93
C GLY A 125 3.44 7.80 9.32
N GLY A 126 4.14 8.94 9.37
CA GLY A 126 4.52 9.58 10.63
C GLY A 126 3.36 10.01 11.52
N VAL A 127 2.14 10.09 10.97
CA VAL A 127 0.90 10.36 11.71
C VAL A 127 0.62 9.33 12.81
N LEU A 128 1.25 8.15 12.77
CA LEU A 128 1.14 7.16 13.83
C LEU A 128 1.89 7.55 15.11
N LYS A 129 2.91 8.40 15.02
CA LYS A 129 3.73 8.77 16.19
C LYS A 129 2.86 9.44 17.26
N HIS A 130 2.92 8.92 18.48
CA HIS A 130 2.10 9.32 19.64
C HIS A 130 0.58 9.11 19.51
N SER A 131 0.12 8.35 18.51
CA SER A 131 -1.31 8.07 18.32
C SER A 131 -1.91 7.13 19.38
N GLY A 132 -1.09 6.32 20.04
CA GLY A 132 -1.55 5.29 20.98
C GLY A 132 -2.38 4.17 20.33
N CYS A 133 -2.27 3.98 19.01
CA CYS A 133 -3.06 3.01 18.26
C CYS A 133 -2.62 1.55 18.40
N GLY A 134 -1.49 1.26 19.07
CA GLY A 134 -0.91 -0.07 19.08
C GLY A 134 -1.83 -1.14 19.64
N LYS A 135 -2.56 -0.85 20.72
CA LYS A 135 -3.54 -1.78 21.31
C LYS A 135 -4.73 -2.05 20.39
N GLU A 136 -5.18 -1.05 19.63
CA GLU A 136 -6.30 -1.21 18.70
C GLU A 136 -5.86 -2.03 17.48
N ILE A 137 -4.68 -1.74 16.93
CA ILE A 137 -4.07 -2.50 15.83
C ILE A 137 -3.96 -3.98 16.21
N ASP A 138 -3.45 -4.28 17.41
CA ASP A 138 -3.20 -5.63 17.90
C ASP A 138 -4.50 -6.39 18.27
N GLN A 139 -5.68 -5.78 18.20
CA GLN A 139 -6.96 -6.49 18.36
C GLN A 139 -7.43 -7.21 17.09
N ALA A 140 -6.87 -6.89 15.93
CA ALA A 140 -7.22 -7.56 14.69
C ALA A 140 -6.82 -9.05 14.69
N GLU A 141 -7.54 -9.84 13.90
CA GLU A 141 -7.27 -11.25 13.68
C GLU A 141 -6.07 -11.43 12.76
N PHE A 142 -5.95 -10.57 11.74
CA PHE A 142 -4.83 -10.58 10.81
C PHE A 142 -4.25 -9.17 10.65
N ILE A 143 -2.91 -9.06 10.65
CA ILE A 143 -2.22 -7.78 10.64
C ILE A 143 -1.17 -7.77 9.54
N MET A 144 -1.34 -6.86 8.60
CA MET A 144 -0.46 -6.64 7.45
C MET A 144 0.37 -5.39 7.67
N ARG A 145 1.70 -5.50 7.61
CA ARG A 145 2.64 -4.38 7.78
C ARG A 145 3.46 -4.12 6.53
N CYS A 146 3.82 -2.87 6.30
CA CYS A 146 4.57 -2.47 5.11
C CYS A 146 6.07 -2.41 5.38
N ASN A 147 6.86 -3.12 4.59
CA ASN A 147 8.28 -2.85 4.34
C ASN A 147 9.17 -2.97 5.58
N LEU A 148 9.03 -4.09 6.31
CA LEU A 148 9.84 -4.44 7.48
C LEU A 148 10.03 -3.25 8.45
N PRO A 149 8.95 -2.62 8.93
CA PRO A 149 9.07 -1.41 9.72
C PRO A 149 9.50 -1.77 11.15
N PRO A 150 10.28 -0.91 11.84
CA PRO A 150 10.76 -1.22 13.18
C PRO A 150 9.60 -1.34 14.18
N LEU A 151 9.69 -2.37 15.03
CA LEU A 151 8.77 -2.64 16.14
C LEU A 151 9.48 -2.56 17.50
N SER A 152 10.46 -1.66 17.63
CA SER A 152 11.16 -1.43 18.89
C SER A 152 10.22 -0.79 19.93
N LYS A 153 10.58 -0.91 21.23
CA LYS A 153 9.76 -0.44 22.36
C LYS A 153 9.26 1.00 22.21
N GLU A 154 10.06 1.87 21.57
CA GLU A 154 9.71 3.26 21.27
C GLU A 154 8.41 3.40 20.46
N TYR A 155 8.16 2.49 19.52
CA TYR A 155 7.02 2.59 18.59
C TYR A 155 5.82 1.72 18.98
N THR A 156 6.03 0.70 19.82
CA THR A 156 4.99 -0.32 20.09
C THR A 156 3.69 0.23 20.66
N THR A 157 3.73 1.33 21.44
CA THR A 157 2.52 2.00 21.95
C THR A 157 1.63 2.51 20.82
N ASP A 158 2.23 2.92 19.71
CA ASP A 158 1.57 3.55 18.58
C ASP A 158 1.21 2.54 17.49
N VAL A 159 2.09 1.58 17.22
CA VAL A 159 1.95 0.67 16.06
C VAL A 159 1.69 -0.79 16.42
N GLY A 160 1.73 -1.14 17.70
CA GLY A 160 1.54 -2.51 18.19
C GLY A 160 2.75 -3.41 17.94
N THR A 161 2.65 -4.68 18.33
CA THR A 161 3.70 -5.69 18.14
C THR A 161 3.26 -6.87 17.31
N ARG A 162 1.95 -7.15 17.21
CA ARG A 162 1.47 -8.33 16.47
C ARG A 162 1.63 -8.10 14.97
N THR A 163 2.04 -9.15 14.28
CA THR A 163 2.21 -9.18 12.83
C THR A 163 1.84 -10.58 12.35
N HIS A 164 1.14 -10.66 11.22
CA HIS A 164 0.85 -11.95 10.57
C HIS A 164 1.44 -11.97 9.16
N LEU A 165 1.45 -10.83 8.47
CA LEU A 165 2.13 -10.62 7.20
C LEU A 165 2.90 -9.31 7.25
N VAL A 166 4.16 -9.30 6.82
CA VAL A 166 4.93 -8.09 6.62
C VAL A 166 5.59 -8.13 5.26
N SER A 167 5.42 -7.06 4.48
CA SER A 167 6.11 -6.98 3.19
C SER A 167 7.58 -6.64 3.36
N ALA A 168 8.40 -7.09 2.43
CA ALA A 168 9.81 -6.71 2.34
C ALA A 168 10.16 -6.43 0.88
N ASN A 169 10.13 -5.15 0.50
CA ASN A 169 10.61 -4.75 -0.82
C ASN A 169 12.11 -5.14 -0.97
N PRO A 170 12.55 -5.70 -2.11
CA PRO A 170 13.95 -6.10 -2.31
C PRO A 170 14.97 -4.99 -2.03
N SER A 171 14.63 -3.74 -2.30
CA SER A 171 15.51 -2.59 -2.01
C SER A 171 15.81 -2.41 -0.51
N ILE A 172 14.97 -2.91 0.39
CA ILE A 172 15.23 -2.92 1.84
C ILE A 172 16.35 -3.91 2.15
N ILE A 173 16.31 -5.09 1.52
CA ILE A 173 17.36 -6.12 1.65
C ILE A 173 18.69 -5.56 1.14
N GLU A 174 18.67 -4.88 0.00
CA GLU A 174 19.86 -4.23 -0.56
C GLU A 174 20.42 -3.13 0.34
N LYS A 175 19.59 -2.16 0.72
CA LYS A 175 20.05 -0.93 1.40
C LYS A 175 20.34 -1.14 2.88
N ASN A 176 19.47 -1.85 3.59
CA ASN A 176 19.55 -1.97 5.05
C ASN A 176 20.38 -3.18 5.49
N PHE A 177 20.52 -4.17 4.62
CA PHE A 177 21.23 -5.42 4.93
C PHE A 177 22.34 -5.76 3.92
N GLN A 178 22.81 -4.77 3.16
CA GLN A 178 23.94 -4.88 2.23
C GLN A 178 23.77 -6.05 1.24
N ASN A 179 22.53 -6.27 0.81
CA ASN A 179 22.14 -7.34 -0.11
C ASN A 179 22.52 -8.76 0.37
N LEU A 180 22.71 -8.92 1.69
CA LEU A 180 23.10 -10.16 2.37
C LEU A 180 24.40 -10.77 1.86
N LEU A 181 25.28 -9.96 1.27
CA LEU A 181 26.55 -10.40 0.68
C LEU A 181 27.61 -10.70 1.76
N TRP A 182 27.61 -9.94 2.85
CA TRP A 182 28.61 -10.05 3.92
C TRP A 182 28.10 -10.82 5.13
N SER A 183 26.97 -10.39 5.71
CA SER A 183 26.38 -11.03 6.88
C SER A 183 24.88 -11.21 6.69
N ARG A 184 24.42 -12.44 6.93
CA ARG A 184 22.99 -12.79 6.95
C ARG A 184 22.38 -12.62 8.35
N LYS A 185 23.23 -12.54 9.39
CA LYS A 185 22.81 -12.57 10.79
C LYS A 185 21.95 -11.37 11.15
N SER A 186 22.33 -10.15 10.75
CA SER A 186 21.56 -8.93 11.09
C SER A 186 20.13 -8.97 10.54
N PHE A 187 19.98 -9.46 9.30
CA PHE A 187 18.68 -9.66 8.68
C PHE A 187 17.84 -10.68 9.45
N VAL A 188 18.37 -11.87 9.71
CA VAL A 188 17.67 -12.94 10.44
C VAL A 188 17.28 -12.49 11.86
N GLU A 189 18.20 -11.83 12.57
CA GLU A 189 17.93 -11.27 13.91
C GLU A 189 16.80 -10.23 13.86
N SER A 190 16.79 -9.36 12.84
CA SER A 190 15.70 -8.38 12.68
C SER A 190 14.34 -9.04 12.43
N MET A 191 14.29 -10.23 11.80
CA MET A 191 13.03 -10.93 11.52
C MET A 191 12.37 -11.50 12.78
N LYS A 192 13.12 -11.71 13.87
CA LYS A 192 12.57 -12.17 15.16
C LYS A 192 11.49 -11.22 15.70
N ALA A 193 11.56 -9.92 15.38
CA ALA A 193 10.54 -8.96 15.77
C ALA A 193 9.14 -9.28 15.20
N TYR A 194 9.06 -10.08 14.13
CA TYR A 194 7.80 -10.44 13.48
C TYR A 194 7.29 -11.83 13.88
N GLY A 195 7.92 -12.55 14.83
CA GLY A 195 7.45 -13.88 15.26
C GLY A 195 7.27 -14.84 14.10
N SER A 196 6.27 -15.72 14.11
CA SER A 196 6.03 -16.68 13.01
C SER A 196 5.22 -16.08 11.83
N SER A 197 5.52 -14.83 11.45
CA SER A 197 4.82 -14.13 10.35
C SER A 197 5.20 -14.65 8.96
N TYR A 198 4.36 -14.31 7.98
CA TYR A 198 4.70 -14.36 6.57
C TYR A 198 5.56 -13.15 6.16
N ILE A 199 6.70 -13.39 5.52
CA ILE A 199 7.53 -12.35 4.90
C ILE A 199 7.17 -12.30 3.41
N TYR A 200 6.48 -11.23 3.01
CA TYR A 200 5.91 -11.10 1.68
C TYR A 200 6.82 -10.27 0.76
N ILE A 201 7.46 -10.92 -0.21
CA ILE A 201 8.55 -10.34 -1.01
C ILE A 201 8.15 -10.27 -2.50
N PRO A 202 8.11 -9.08 -3.13
CA PRO A 202 7.86 -8.97 -4.57
C PRO A 202 9.12 -9.28 -5.40
N ALA A 203 9.63 -10.52 -5.29
CA ALA A 203 10.88 -10.97 -5.93
C ALA A 203 10.85 -10.91 -7.46
N PHE A 204 9.70 -11.19 -8.04
CA PHE A 204 9.48 -11.24 -9.49
C PHE A 204 8.79 -9.97 -10.00
N SER A 205 8.91 -8.86 -9.27
CA SER A 205 8.30 -7.60 -9.68
C SER A 205 9.20 -6.78 -10.61
N MET A 206 10.51 -6.85 -10.41
CA MET A 206 11.55 -6.23 -11.22
C MET A 206 12.81 -7.09 -11.16
N LYS A 207 13.61 -7.12 -12.23
CA LYS A 207 14.79 -7.96 -12.35
C LYS A 207 15.82 -7.75 -11.24
N PRO A 208 16.15 -6.51 -10.83
CA PRO A 208 17.11 -6.30 -9.74
C PRO A 208 16.63 -6.90 -8.42
N GLY A 209 15.31 -7.05 -8.23
CA GLY A 209 14.74 -7.53 -6.98
C GLY A 209 14.80 -9.05 -6.78
N THR A 210 15.05 -9.84 -7.83
CA THR A 210 14.96 -11.31 -7.74
C THR A 210 16.08 -11.90 -6.88
N GLU A 211 17.34 -11.59 -7.17
CA GLU A 211 18.47 -12.15 -6.42
C GLU A 211 18.47 -11.78 -4.92
N PRO A 212 18.27 -10.49 -4.52
CA PRO A 212 18.17 -10.13 -3.10
C PRO A 212 17.07 -10.92 -2.37
N SER A 213 15.94 -11.14 -3.04
CA SER A 213 14.80 -11.86 -2.48
C SER A 213 15.10 -13.34 -2.26
N LEU A 214 15.76 -13.99 -3.22
CA LEU A 214 16.19 -15.38 -3.08
C LEU A 214 17.23 -15.52 -1.97
N ARG A 215 18.17 -14.57 -1.85
CA ARG A 215 19.12 -14.56 -0.71
C ARG A 215 18.43 -14.40 0.63
N ALA A 216 17.39 -13.57 0.72
CA ALA A 216 16.60 -13.43 1.95
C ALA A 216 15.86 -14.72 2.31
N TYR A 217 15.29 -15.42 1.31
CA TYR A 217 14.72 -16.75 1.52
C TYR A 217 15.74 -17.73 2.09
N HIS A 218 16.89 -17.88 1.42
CA HIS A 218 17.93 -18.81 1.86
C HIS A 218 18.49 -18.43 3.23
N ALA A 219 18.67 -17.14 3.52
CA ALA A 219 19.09 -16.69 4.85
C ALA A 219 18.14 -17.13 5.95
N LEU A 220 16.82 -17.06 5.75
CA LEU A 220 15.86 -17.50 6.76
C LEU A 220 15.80 -19.03 6.88
N ALA A 221 15.87 -19.73 5.74
CA ALA A 221 15.88 -21.19 5.69
C ALA A 221 17.13 -21.78 6.37
N ASP A 222 18.32 -21.27 6.06
CA ASP A 222 19.60 -21.74 6.60
C ASP A 222 19.69 -21.57 8.13
N PHE A 223 19.02 -20.54 8.66
CA PHE A 223 18.96 -20.26 10.10
C PHE A 223 17.76 -20.92 10.80
N ALA A 224 17.00 -21.77 10.09
CA ALA A 224 15.77 -22.41 10.60
C ALA A 224 14.81 -21.42 11.27
N SER A 225 14.60 -20.27 10.61
CA SER A 225 13.78 -19.19 11.15
C SER A 225 12.29 -19.56 11.10
N ASN A 226 11.51 -19.10 12.08
CA ASN A 226 10.08 -19.43 12.18
C ASN A 226 9.20 -18.72 11.14
N GLN A 227 9.77 -17.77 10.38
CA GLN A 227 9.02 -17.03 9.37
C GLN A 227 8.89 -17.84 8.08
N THR A 228 7.74 -17.71 7.42
CA THR A 228 7.50 -18.31 6.09
C THR A 228 7.59 -17.22 5.02
N VAL A 229 8.42 -17.41 4.00
CA VAL A 229 8.53 -16.46 2.89
C VAL A 229 7.45 -16.74 1.85
N LEU A 230 6.76 -15.69 1.43
CA LEU A 230 5.81 -15.71 0.32
C LEU A 230 6.30 -14.76 -0.76
N PHE A 231 6.45 -15.24 -1.99
CA PHE A 231 6.77 -14.36 -3.11
C PHE A 231 5.48 -13.80 -3.71
N ALA A 232 5.41 -12.48 -3.89
CA ALA A 232 4.26 -11.84 -4.55
C ALA A 232 4.13 -12.35 -5.99
N ASN A 233 2.92 -12.71 -6.40
CA ASN A 233 2.68 -13.05 -7.79
C ASN A 233 2.68 -11.77 -8.65
N PRO A 234 3.50 -11.69 -9.70
CA PRO A 234 3.56 -10.48 -10.51
C PRO A 234 2.30 -10.24 -11.35
N ASP A 235 1.55 -11.28 -11.72
CA ASP A 235 0.26 -11.10 -12.40
C ASP A 235 -0.74 -10.39 -11.48
N PHE A 236 -0.75 -10.76 -10.19
CA PHE A 236 -1.59 -10.09 -9.21
C PHE A 236 -1.16 -8.63 -8.98
N LEU A 237 0.15 -8.37 -8.84
CA LEU A 237 0.69 -7.01 -8.74
C LEU A 237 0.27 -6.15 -9.94
N LYS A 238 0.40 -6.70 -11.16
CA LYS A 238 0.00 -6.04 -12.40
C LYS A 238 -1.49 -5.75 -12.44
N ASN A 239 -2.34 -6.73 -12.14
CA ASN A 239 -3.79 -6.59 -12.24
C ASN A 239 -4.34 -5.61 -11.20
N VAL A 240 -3.84 -5.64 -9.96
CA VAL A 240 -4.17 -4.63 -8.93
C VAL A 240 -3.69 -3.24 -9.38
N GLY A 241 -2.50 -3.17 -9.97
CA GLY A 241 -1.98 -1.96 -10.62
C GLY A 241 -2.93 -1.37 -11.66
N GLN A 242 -3.44 -2.22 -12.56
CA GLN A 242 -4.39 -1.81 -13.60
C GLN A 242 -5.76 -1.45 -13.02
N PHE A 243 -6.24 -2.18 -12.01
CA PHE A 243 -7.47 -1.88 -11.29
C PHE A 243 -7.45 -0.44 -10.78
N TRP A 244 -6.41 -0.05 -10.03
CA TRP A 244 -6.33 1.30 -9.48
C TRP A 244 -6.05 2.38 -10.52
N LYS A 245 -5.32 2.08 -11.61
CA LYS A 245 -5.20 3.00 -12.76
C LYS A 245 -6.56 3.35 -13.35
N ASN A 246 -7.45 2.36 -13.48
CA ASN A 246 -8.81 2.56 -13.96
C ASN A 246 -9.71 3.27 -12.93
N HIS A 247 -9.26 3.41 -11.68
CA HIS A 247 -9.93 4.14 -10.60
C HIS A 247 -9.17 5.41 -10.22
N GLY A 248 -8.44 6.01 -11.16
CA GLY A 248 -7.89 7.36 -11.00
C GLY A 248 -6.58 7.45 -10.22
N VAL A 249 -5.81 6.35 -10.11
CA VAL A 249 -4.44 6.35 -9.58
C VAL A 249 -3.42 6.26 -10.73
N HIS A 250 -2.76 7.37 -11.02
CA HIS A 250 -1.90 7.54 -12.20
C HIS A 250 -0.40 7.40 -11.89
N GLY A 251 -0.07 6.85 -10.72
CA GLY A 251 1.31 6.48 -10.40
C GLY A 251 1.87 5.45 -11.38
N LYS A 252 3.19 5.53 -11.66
CA LYS A 252 3.88 4.51 -12.45
C LYS A 252 3.69 3.12 -11.84
N ARG A 253 3.73 3.06 -10.50
CA ARG A 253 3.52 1.87 -9.66
C ARG A 253 2.70 2.24 -8.42
N LEU A 254 1.89 1.30 -7.95
CA LEU A 254 1.21 1.45 -6.65
C LEU A 254 2.20 1.35 -5.50
N SER A 255 1.90 2.06 -4.40
CA SER A 255 2.61 1.83 -3.15
C SER A 255 2.33 0.43 -2.59
N THR A 256 3.25 -0.07 -1.77
CA THR A 256 3.04 -1.31 -1.02
C THR A 256 1.80 -1.24 -0.12
N GLY A 257 1.51 -0.06 0.44
CA GLY A 257 0.36 0.15 1.30
C GLY A 257 -0.96 -0.09 0.56
N LEU A 258 -1.17 0.57 -0.59
CA LEU A 258 -2.39 0.41 -1.37
C LEU A 258 -2.56 -1.03 -1.88
N PHE A 259 -1.46 -1.68 -2.23
CA PHE A 259 -1.47 -3.10 -2.58
C PHE A 259 -1.95 -3.99 -1.42
N LEU A 260 -1.42 -3.81 -0.21
CA LEU A 260 -1.84 -4.59 0.96
C LEU A 260 -3.29 -4.28 1.38
N VAL A 261 -3.75 -3.03 1.22
CA VAL A 261 -5.18 -2.71 1.41
C VAL A 261 -6.05 -3.46 0.40
N SER A 262 -5.63 -3.54 -0.87
CA SER A 262 -6.35 -4.28 -1.91
C SER A 262 -6.44 -5.77 -1.58
N LEU A 263 -5.32 -6.36 -1.11
CA LEU A 263 -5.30 -7.73 -0.62
C LEU A 263 -6.26 -7.93 0.55
N ALA A 264 -6.22 -7.04 1.55
CA ALA A 264 -7.11 -7.14 2.71
C ALA A 264 -8.59 -6.99 2.34
N LEU A 265 -8.96 -6.08 1.45
CA LEU A 265 -10.35 -5.93 0.97
C LEU A 265 -10.85 -7.19 0.24
N GLY A 266 -9.95 -7.91 -0.44
CA GLY A 266 -10.24 -9.17 -1.10
C GLY A 266 -10.40 -10.37 -0.16
N LEU A 267 -9.74 -10.36 1.00
CA LEU A 267 -9.65 -11.52 1.90
C LEU A 267 -10.41 -11.37 3.21
N CYS A 268 -10.66 -10.14 3.66
CA CYS A 268 -11.16 -9.84 5.00
C CYS A 268 -12.61 -9.36 4.98
N GLU A 269 -13.36 -9.65 6.03
CA GLU A 269 -14.72 -9.13 6.23
C GLU A 269 -14.73 -7.63 6.59
N GLU A 270 -13.77 -7.20 7.41
CA GLU A 270 -13.61 -5.81 7.84
C GLU A 270 -12.13 -5.42 7.80
N VAL A 271 -11.85 -4.26 7.21
CA VAL A 271 -10.48 -3.74 7.07
C VAL A 271 -10.38 -2.37 7.73
N THR A 272 -9.40 -2.22 8.62
CA THR A 272 -8.98 -0.92 9.14
C THR A 272 -7.55 -0.61 8.71
N ALA A 273 -7.36 0.57 8.10
CA ALA A 273 -6.08 1.08 7.63
C ALA A 273 -5.54 2.13 8.60
N TYR A 274 -4.28 1.98 9.00
CA TYR A 274 -3.56 2.85 9.94
C TYR A 274 -2.30 3.41 9.28
N GLY A 275 -1.96 4.68 9.54
CA GLY A 275 -0.70 5.26 9.04
C GLY A 275 -0.65 5.54 7.54
N PHE A 276 -1.81 5.64 6.89
CA PHE A 276 -1.94 6.04 5.48
C PHE A 276 -2.12 7.56 5.41
N TRP A 277 -1.01 8.29 5.46
CA TRP A 277 -0.97 9.74 5.46
C TRP A 277 0.24 10.23 4.67
N PRO A 278 0.07 10.62 3.40
CA PRO A 278 1.19 11.01 2.54
C PRO A 278 1.58 12.48 2.66
N PHE A 279 0.98 13.23 3.59
CA PHE A 279 1.18 14.67 3.75
C PHE A 279 2.24 14.99 4.81
N SER A 280 2.94 16.11 4.62
CA SER A 280 3.97 16.60 5.54
C SER A 280 3.41 17.40 6.73
N VAL A 281 2.09 17.58 6.79
CA VAL A 281 1.39 18.32 7.85
C VAL A 281 0.38 17.38 8.50
N GLY A 282 0.36 17.36 9.83
CA GLY A 282 -0.56 16.57 10.64
C GLY A 282 -1.93 17.22 10.81
N LEU A 283 -2.81 16.52 11.51
CA LEU A 283 -4.15 17.03 11.85
C LEU A 283 -4.13 18.23 12.82
N ASP A 284 -3.03 18.43 13.54
CA ASP A 284 -2.80 19.56 14.44
C ASP A 284 -2.02 20.71 13.76
N GLU A 285 -1.96 20.70 12.43
CA GLU A 285 -1.21 21.63 11.57
C GLU A 285 0.31 21.62 11.81
N ARG A 286 0.84 20.66 12.56
CA ARG A 286 2.28 20.55 12.80
C ARG A 286 2.96 19.70 11.73
N PRO A 287 4.27 19.94 11.46
CA PRO A 287 5.03 19.09 10.57
C PRO A 287 5.04 17.63 11.05
N VAL A 288 4.82 16.71 10.12
CA VAL A 288 4.87 15.27 10.34
C VAL A 288 5.94 14.67 9.44
N SER A 289 6.75 13.76 10.01
CA SER A 289 7.75 13.01 9.24
C SER A 289 7.08 12.03 8.28
N HIS A 290 7.77 11.68 7.20
CA HIS A 290 7.22 10.73 6.24
C HIS A 290 6.94 9.36 6.87
N HIS A 291 7.88 8.85 7.68
CA HIS A 291 7.66 7.64 8.45
C HIS A 291 7.54 7.92 9.95
N TYR A 292 6.97 7.00 10.72
CA TYR A 292 6.94 7.11 12.18
C TYR A 292 8.30 6.90 12.85
N TYR A 293 9.28 6.37 12.11
CA TYR A 293 10.62 6.00 12.59
C TYR A 293 11.77 6.75 11.89
N ASP A 294 11.50 7.46 10.78
CA ASP A 294 12.48 8.29 10.07
C ASP A 294 11.77 9.34 9.19
N ASN A 295 12.55 10.10 8.41
CA ASN A 295 12.02 11.04 7.43
C ASN A 295 12.54 10.79 5.99
N ILE A 296 12.76 9.52 5.64
CA ILE A 296 13.23 9.13 4.30
C ILE A 296 12.05 9.20 3.33
N LEU A 297 12.09 10.14 2.40
CA LEU A 297 11.06 10.31 1.37
C LEU A 297 11.14 9.19 0.32
N PRO A 298 10.00 8.72 -0.21
CA PRO A 298 9.99 7.80 -1.32
C PRO A 298 10.36 8.53 -2.61
N SER A 299 10.82 7.79 -3.61
CA SER A 299 11.05 8.38 -4.93
C SER A 299 9.71 8.78 -5.56
N SER A 300 9.44 10.09 -5.62
CA SER A 300 8.22 10.69 -6.20
C SER A 300 7.93 10.26 -7.64
N ARG A 301 8.93 9.75 -8.37
CA ARG A 301 8.79 9.23 -9.74
C ARG A 301 7.97 7.93 -9.86
N PHE A 302 7.76 7.19 -8.76
CA PHE A 302 7.09 5.88 -8.83
C PHE A 302 5.63 5.92 -8.40
N HIS A 303 5.32 6.60 -7.30
CA HIS A 303 4.02 6.52 -6.64
C HIS A 303 3.27 7.85 -6.68
N ALA A 304 1.95 7.79 -6.85
CA ALA A 304 1.05 8.94 -6.73
C ALA A 304 0.32 8.88 -5.39
N MET A 305 1.07 8.95 -4.27
CA MET A 305 0.51 8.70 -2.93
C MET A 305 -0.68 9.60 -2.56
N PRO A 306 -0.74 10.90 -2.95
CA PRO A 306 -1.95 11.70 -2.75
C PRO A 306 -3.19 11.13 -3.44
N GLU A 307 -3.06 10.63 -4.68
CA GLU A 307 -4.17 9.98 -5.40
C GLU A 307 -4.57 8.67 -4.72
N GLU A 308 -3.59 7.87 -4.27
CA GLU A 308 -3.86 6.67 -3.49
C GLU A 308 -4.63 6.98 -2.21
N PHE A 309 -4.23 8.04 -1.48
CA PHE A 309 -4.93 8.49 -0.28
C PHE A 309 -6.38 8.90 -0.60
N LEU A 310 -6.60 9.65 -1.68
CA LEU A 310 -7.96 10.05 -2.10
C LEU A 310 -8.86 8.82 -2.32
N GLN A 311 -8.34 7.78 -2.99
CA GLN A 311 -9.10 6.55 -3.19
C GLN A 311 -9.43 5.84 -1.88
N LEU A 312 -8.45 5.71 -0.98
CA LEU A 312 -8.68 5.14 0.36
C LEU A 312 -9.69 5.98 1.16
N TRP A 313 -9.65 7.29 1.02
CA TRP A 313 -10.56 8.21 1.70
C TRP A 313 -11.99 8.13 1.13
N HIS A 314 -12.15 7.93 -0.19
CA HIS A 314 -13.44 7.64 -0.78
C HIS A 314 -14.04 6.34 -0.25
N LEU A 315 -13.22 5.28 -0.13
CA LEU A 315 -13.64 4.03 0.50
C LEU A 315 -13.99 4.22 1.99
N HIS A 316 -13.32 5.14 2.66
CA HIS A 316 -13.64 5.51 4.04
C HIS A 316 -15.02 6.13 4.16
N LYS A 317 -15.28 7.16 3.36
CA LYS A 317 -16.55 7.89 3.33
C LYS A 317 -17.73 7.02 2.94
N SER A 318 -17.51 6.02 2.07
CA SER A 318 -18.57 5.10 1.65
C SER A 318 -18.86 3.99 2.65
N GLY A 319 -18.04 3.82 3.70
CA GLY A 319 -18.17 2.75 4.69
C GLY A 319 -17.53 1.41 4.26
N THR A 320 -16.80 1.38 3.14
CA THR A 320 -16.17 0.15 2.60
C THR A 320 -14.84 -0.18 3.27
N LEU A 321 -14.04 0.84 3.60
CA LEU A 321 -12.77 0.72 4.33
C LEU A 321 -12.88 1.59 5.58
N ARG A 322 -12.26 1.22 6.70
CA ARG A 322 -12.09 2.18 7.81
C ARG A 322 -10.68 2.75 7.76
N MET A 323 -10.51 4.04 7.52
CA MET A 323 -9.23 4.70 7.77
C MET A 323 -9.20 5.24 9.19
N ARG A 324 -8.18 4.90 9.95
CA ARG A 324 -7.91 5.48 11.27
C ARG A 324 -6.85 6.56 11.13
N VAL A 325 -7.29 7.81 11.20
CA VAL A 325 -6.41 8.99 11.19
C VAL A 325 -6.52 9.71 12.54
N GLY A 326 -5.37 10.00 13.16
CA GLY A 326 -5.28 10.61 14.49
C GLY A 326 -5.28 9.60 15.65
N ASP A 327 -5.43 10.12 16.87
CA ASP A 327 -5.28 9.35 18.11
C ASP A 327 -6.32 8.22 18.26
N CYS A 328 -5.87 7.04 18.71
CA CYS A 328 -6.74 5.94 19.15
C CYS A 328 -7.03 5.96 20.65
N ALA A 329 -6.16 6.60 21.44
CA ALA A 329 -6.43 6.81 22.84
C ALA A 329 -7.54 7.84 23.02
N LYS A 330 -8.62 7.48 23.73
CA LYS A 330 -9.53 8.48 24.29
C LYS A 330 -8.70 9.35 25.25
N LYS A 331 -8.38 10.61 24.89
CA LYS A 331 -7.95 11.60 25.89
C LYS A 331 -9.03 11.60 26.97
N GLY A 332 -8.67 11.13 28.16
CA GLY A 332 -9.64 10.85 29.22
C GLY A 332 -10.56 12.04 29.44
N GLN A 333 -11.86 11.84 29.27
CA GLN A 333 -12.85 12.63 29.99
C GLN A 333 -12.57 12.39 31.48
N LYS A 334 -11.74 13.24 32.10
CA LYS A 334 -11.84 13.43 33.54
C LYS A 334 -13.27 13.94 33.77
N PRO A 335 -14.10 13.29 34.60
CA PRO A 335 -15.35 13.91 35.00
C PRO A 335 -14.97 15.25 35.64
N LYS A 336 -15.54 16.35 35.13
CA LYS A 336 -15.53 17.62 35.86
C LYS A 336 -16.12 17.29 37.22
N LYS A 337 -15.29 17.32 38.27
CA LYS A 337 -15.79 17.42 39.63
C LYS A 337 -16.50 18.77 39.69
N GLU A 338 -17.83 18.75 39.69
CA GLU A 338 -18.61 19.89 40.16
C GLU A 338 -18.17 20.15 41.62
N LYS A 339 -17.80 21.40 41.87
CA LYS A 339 -17.55 21.94 43.20
C LYS A 339 -18.83 22.53 43.73
#